data_AF-A0A497ZKZ4-F1
#
_entry.id   AF-A0A497ZKZ4-F1
#
_cell.length_a   1.000
_cell.length_b   1.000
_cell.length_c   1.000
_cell.angle_alpha   90.00
_cell.angle_beta   90.00
_cell.angle_gamma   90.00
#
_symmetry.space_group_name_H-M   'P 1'
#
loop_
_entity.id
_entity.type
_entity.pdbx_description
1 polymer ?
#
loop_
_entity_poly.entity_id
_entity_poly.type
_entity_poly.pdbx_seq_one_letter_code
_entity_poly.pdbx_strand_id
1 'polypeptide(L)' 'MNANLRDTGFFTQSLADRDPELFGSVTSELGRQRDEIEL' A
#
# COMPACT_ATOMS: atom_id res chain seq x y z
N MET A 1 10.78 -4.24 30.19
CA MET A 1 11.57 -4.65 29.00
C MET A 1 10.64 -4.53 27.80
N ASN A 2 10.87 -3.57 26.91
CA ASN A 2 10.06 -3.36 25.72
C ASN A 2 10.35 -4.47 24.71
N ALA A 3 9.45 -5.44 24.59
CA ALA A 3 9.51 -6.40 23.50
C ALA A 3 9.22 -5.64 22.20
N ASN A 4 10.26 -5.41 21.40
CA ASN A 4 10.13 -4.95 20.03
C ASN A 4 9.62 -6.15 19.21
N LEU A 5 8.33 -6.47 19.39
CA LEU A 5 7.64 -7.49 18.62
C LEU A 5 7.50 -6.92 17.21
N ARG A 6 8.51 -7.16 16.37
CA ARG A 6 8.40 -6.92 14.93
C ARG A 6 7.13 -7.61 14.49
N ASP A 7 6.13 -6.84 14.08
CA ASP A 7 4.91 -7.36 13.51
C ASP A 7 5.30 -8.29 12.35
N THR A 8 5.07 -9.58 12.55
CA THR A 8 5.45 -10.64 11.61
C THR A 8 4.74 -10.48 10.26
N GLY A 9 3.64 -9.73 10.22
CA GLY A 9 2.86 -9.45 9.03
C GLY A 9 3.42 -8.31 8.17
N PHE A 10 4.34 -7.48 8.67
CA PHE A 10 4.71 -6.23 8.00
C PHE A 10 5.15 -6.40 6.53
N PHE A 11 5.94 -7.43 6.22
CA PHE A 11 6.47 -7.71 4.88
C PHE A 11 5.74 -8.81 4.12
N THR A 12 4.75 -9.47 4.74
CA THR A 12 4.06 -10.64 4.16
C THR A 12 2.56 -10.40 3.94
N GLN A 13 1.95 -9.50 4.71
CA GLN A 13 0.58 -9.07 4.52
C GLN A 13 0.47 -8.21 3.26
N SER A 14 -0.64 -8.35 2.54
CA SER A 14 -0.92 -7.50 1.38
C SER A 14 -1.10 -6.04 1.82
N LEU A 15 -0.73 -5.10 0.95
CA LEU A 15 -0.97 -3.68 1.20
C LEU A 15 -2.47 -3.35 1.26
N ALA A 16 -3.28 -4.05 0.47
CA ALA A 16 -4.73 -3.88 0.44
C ALA A 16 -5.40 -4.20 1.79
N ASP A 17 -4.89 -5.20 2.51
CA ASP A 17 -5.44 -5.58 3.82
C ASP A 17 -4.92 -4.70 4.95
N ARG A 18 -3.65 -4.28 4.85
CA ARG A 18 -2.97 -3.54 5.92
C ARG A 18 -3.30 -2.05 5.90
N ASP A 19 -3.39 -1.47 4.72
CA ASP A 19 -3.68 -0.05 4.52
C ASP A 19 -4.56 0.14 3.26
N PRO A 20 -5.89 -0.08 3.39
CA PRO A 20 -6.82 0.06 2.27
C PRO A 20 -6.84 1.48 1.68
N GLU A 21 -6.58 2.50 2.48
CA GLU A 21 -6.57 3.90 2.04
C GLU A 21 -5.35 4.17 1.16
N LEU A 22 -4.16 3.79 1.61
CA LEU A 22 -2.94 3.90 0.81
C LEU A 22 -3.04 3.06 -0.47
N PHE A 23 -3.52 1.82 -0.36
CA PHE A 23 -3.75 0.96 -1.53
C PHE A 23 -4.70 1.60 -2.55
N GLY A 24 -5.79 2.23 -2.06
CA GLY A 24 -6.73 2.97 -2.88
C GLY A 24 -6.06 4.12 -3.63
N SER A 25 -5.27 4.95 -2.93
CA SER A 25 -4.56 6.07 -3.55
C SER A 25 -3.59 5.63 -4.66
N VAL A 26 -2.83 4.54 -4.44
CA VAL A 26 -1.91 3.98 -5.44
C VAL A 26 -2.67 3.46 -6.66
N THR A 27 -3.82 2.82 -6.43
CA THR A 27 -4.66 2.30 -7.53
C THR A 27 -5.27 3.42 -8.36
N SER A 28 -5.74 4.49 -7.69
CA SER A 28 -6.26 5.68 -8.38
C SER A 28 -5.19 6.37 -9.22
N GLU A 29 -3.98 6.51 -8.67
CA GLU A 29 -2.83 7.07 -9.38
C GLU A 29 -2.46 6.26 -10.63
N LEU A 30 -2.38 4.94 -10.47
CA LEU A 30 -2.13 4.04 -11.60
C LEU A 30 -3.24 4.12 -12.65
N GLY A 31 -4.50 4.32 -12.22
CA GLY A 31 -5.63 4.60 -13.11
C GLY A 31 -5.40 5.86 -13.93
N ARG A 32 -5.07 6.99 -13.28
CA ARG A 32 -4.77 8.26 -13.96
C ARG A 32 -3.67 8.09 -15.01
N GLN A 33 -2.56 7.44 -14.65
CA GLN A 33 -1.44 7.20 -15.57
C GLN A 33 -1.78 6.30 -16.76
N ARG A 34 -2.82 5.46 -16.65
CA ARG A 34 -3.31 4.61 -17.75
C ARG A 34 -4.29 5.37 -18.65
N ASP A 35 -5.07 6.27 -18.06
CA ASP A 35 -6.09 7.06 -18.75
C ASP A 35 -5.49 8.31 -19.42
N GLU A 36 -4.33 8.79 -18.94
CA GLU A 36 -3.65 10.00 -19.40
C GLU A 36 -2.23 9.72 -19.90
N ILE A 37 -1.78 10.42 -20.95
CA ILE A 37 -0.36 10.41 -21.36
C ILE A 37 0.37 11.48 -20.55
N GLU A 38 1.27 11.05 -19.66
CA GLU A 38 2.11 11.93 -18.86
C GLU A 38 3.40 12.27 -19.66
N LEU A 39 3.55 13.54 -20.05
CA LEU A 39 4.66 14.08 -20.88
C LEU A 39 5.59 15.00 -20.08
#